data_AF-A0A9X3KPC1-F1
#
_entry.id   AF-A0A9X3KPC1-F1
#
_cell.length_a   1.000
_cell.length_b   1.000
_cell.length_c   1.000
_cell.angle_alpha   90.00
_cell.angle_beta   90.00
_cell.angle_gamma   90.00
#
_symmetry.space_group_name_H-M   'P 1'
#
loop_
_entity.id
_entity.type
_entity.pdbx_description
1 polymer ?
#
loop_
_entity_poly.entity_id
_entity_poly.type
_entity_poly.pdbx_seq_one_letter_code
_entity_poly.pdbx_strand_id
1 'polypeptide(L)'
;MNADQLHILQHSLGLDEYGRGTFYRNHFVTGEGSADHFNCVALVEAGYMGVRKRHPLAGGDDAFWVTEAGKRAVREHSPTPPKLTRGQQRYRDWLDCDGSMSFIEYVKLKSAQRRQAGGAA
;
A
#
# COMPACT_ATOMS: atom_id res chain seq x y z
N MET A 1 -0.26 -18.66 1.01
CA MET A 1 0.41 -17.34 1.03
C MET A 1 0.69 -16.99 2.48
N ASN A 2 1.95 -16.74 2.83
CA ASN A 2 2.34 -16.29 4.17
C ASN A 2 2.42 -14.74 4.24
N ALA A 3 2.76 -14.19 5.41
CA ALA A 3 2.83 -12.74 5.62
C ALA A 3 3.87 -12.06 4.71
N ASP A 4 5.07 -12.65 4.58
CA ASP A 4 6.16 -12.09 3.76
C ASP A 4 5.78 -12.05 2.27
N GLN A 5 5.14 -13.11 1.78
CA GLN A 5 4.64 -13.21 0.42
C GLN A 5 3.53 -12.17 0.14
N LEU A 6 2.59 -11.99 1.07
CA LEU A 6 1.58 -10.95 0.95
C LEU A 6 2.22 -9.55 0.94
N HIS A 7 3.19 -9.32 1.82
CA HIS A 7 3.93 -8.07 1.87
C HIS A 7 4.68 -7.79 0.56
N ILE A 8 5.32 -8.80 -0.05
CA ILE A 8 5.95 -8.67 -1.38
C ILE A 8 4.91 -8.26 -2.44
N LEU A 9 3.73 -8.89 -2.47
CA LEU A 9 2.70 -8.53 -3.44
C LEU A 9 2.18 -7.10 -3.20
N GLN A 10 1.92 -6.72 -1.96
CA GLN A 10 1.50 -5.36 -1.59
C GLN A 10 2.56 -4.32 -2.01
N HIS A 11 3.83 -4.58 -1.69
CA HIS A 11 4.95 -3.73 -2.06
C HIS A 11 5.04 -3.58 -3.58
N SER A 12 5.02 -4.70 -4.31
CA SER A 12 5.10 -4.74 -5.77
C SER A 12 4.00 -3.94 -6.45
N LEU A 13 2.82 -3.87 -5.83
CA LEU A 13 1.65 -3.14 -6.31
C LEU A 13 1.57 -1.69 -5.82
N GLY A 14 2.47 -1.28 -4.93
CA GLY A 14 2.48 0.08 -4.37
C GLY A 14 1.31 0.32 -3.42
N LEU A 15 0.99 -0.68 -2.61
CA LEU A 15 -0.08 -0.62 -1.61
C LEU A 15 0.50 -0.53 -0.20
N ASP A 16 -0.32 -0.06 0.75
CA ASP A 16 -0.01 -0.19 2.18
C ASP A 16 -0.24 -1.63 2.69
N GLU A 17 0.11 -1.86 3.96
CA GLU A 17 -0.06 -3.15 4.66
C GLU A 17 -1.51 -3.67 4.69
N TYR A 18 -2.50 -2.82 4.40
CA TYR A 18 -3.93 -3.17 4.32
C TYR A 18 -4.42 -3.28 2.87
N GLY A 19 -3.52 -3.26 1.89
CA GLY A 19 -3.87 -3.37 0.47
C GLY A 19 -4.53 -2.12 -0.12
N ARG A 20 -4.40 -0.95 0.53
CA ARG A 20 -4.93 0.32 0.00
C ARG A 20 -3.93 0.97 -0.95
N GLY A 21 -4.45 1.51 -2.06
CA GLY A 21 -3.64 2.21 -3.07
C GLY A 21 -4.27 2.11 -4.45
N THR A 22 -3.51 2.49 -5.49
CA THR A 22 -3.99 2.60 -6.88
C THR A 22 -3.46 1.53 -7.82
N PHE A 23 -2.63 0.59 -7.34
CA PHE A 23 -2.01 -0.45 -8.17
C PHE A 23 -1.18 0.12 -9.34
N TYR A 24 -0.52 1.28 -9.13
CA TYR A 24 0.20 2.02 -10.18
C TYR A 24 1.51 1.37 -10.64
N ARG A 25 1.98 0.33 -9.92
CA ARG A 25 3.16 -0.48 -10.25
C ARG A 25 2.83 -1.95 -10.06
N ASN A 26 3.71 -2.84 -10.55
CA ASN A 26 3.52 -4.29 -10.40
C ASN A 26 4.80 -5.13 -10.50
N HIS A 27 6.00 -4.54 -10.45
CA HIS A 27 7.26 -5.26 -10.62
C HIS A 27 8.05 -5.36 -9.31
N PHE A 28 8.81 -6.43 -9.16
CA PHE A 28 9.74 -6.67 -8.06
C PHE A 28 11.03 -7.27 -8.62
N VAL A 29 12.19 -6.68 -8.31
CA VAL A 29 13.49 -7.16 -8.80
C VAL A 29 14.27 -7.69 -7.62
N THR A 30 14.75 -8.93 -7.74
CA THR A 30 15.57 -9.58 -6.71
C THR A 30 16.32 -10.78 -7.30
N GLY A 31 17.39 -11.22 -6.65
CA GLY A 31 18.23 -12.35 -7.07
C GLY A 31 18.37 -13.41 -5.97
N GLU A 32 18.92 -14.57 -6.33
CA GLU A 32 19.04 -15.77 -5.46
C GLU A 32 19.75 -15.53 -4.11
N GLY A 33 20.50 -14.42 -3.98
CA GLY A 33 21.14 -14.01 -2.73
C GLY A 33 20.20 -13.34 -1.70
N SER A 34 18.94 -13.10 -2.04
CA SER A 34 17.94 -12.48 -1.14
C SER A 34 16.89 -13.49 -0.66
N ALA A 35 16.45 -13.35 0.59
CA ALA A 35 15.31 -14.09 1.13
C ALA A 35 14.01 -13.83 0.33
N ASP A 36 13.88 -12.64 -0.28
CA ASP A 36 12.71 -12.29 -1.09
C ASP A 36 12.63 -13.10 -2.39
N HIS A 37 13.76 -13.55 -2.94
CA HIS A 37 13.78 -14.31 -4.18
C HIS A 37 13.09 -15.66 -4.02
N PHE A 38 13.36 -16.37 -2.91
CA PHE A 38 12.66 -17.61 -2.58
C PHE A 38 11.14 -17.41 -2.48
N ASN A 39 10.69 -16.33 -1.82
CA ASN A 39 9.27 -16.00 -1.73
C ASN A 39 8.67 -15.63 -3.09
N CYS A 40 9.39 -14.90 -3.94
CA CYS A 40 8.95 -14.56 -5.29
C CYS A 40 8.83 -15.82 -6.17
N VAL A 41 9.77 -16.77 -6.08
CA VAL A 41 9.69 -18.05 -6.78
C VAL A 41 8.46 -18.85 -6.32
N ALA A 42 8.22 -18.94 -5.01
CA ALA A 42 7.02 -19.60 -4.48
C ALA A 42 5.71 -18.92 -4.94
N LEU A 43 5.70 -17.59 -5.05
CA LEU A 43 4.58 -16.82 -5.61
C LEU A 43 4.39 -17.06 -7.11
N VAL A 44 5.46 -17.31 -7.86
CA VAL A 44 5.40 -17.72 -9.28
C VAL A 44 4.81 -19.12 -9.40
N GLU A 45 5.27 -20.07 -8.59
CA GLU A 45 4.72 -21.44 -8.56
C GLU A 45 3.23 -21.47 -8.20
N ALA A 46 2.80 -20.57 -7.32
CA ALA A 46 1.39 -20.38 -6.97
C ALA A 46 0.57 -19.58 -8.01
N GLY A 47 1.18 -19.07 -9.07
CA GLY A 47 0.51 -18.30 -10.15
C GLY A 47 0.20 -16.83 -9.81
N TYR A 48 0.69 -16.32 -8.68
CA TYR A 48 0.48 -14.93 -8.24
C TYR A 48 1.49 -13.95 -8.86
N MET A 49 2.63 -14.44 -9.31
CA MET A 49 3.62 -13.67 -10.06
C MET A 49 4.06 -14.38 -11.34
N GLY A 50 4.60 -13.63 -12.28
CA GLY A 50 5.45 -14.15 -13.36
C GLY A 50 6.90 -13.71 -13.15
N VAL A 51 7.84 -14.32 -13.89
CA VAL A 51 9.28 -14.02 -13.78
C VAL A 51 9.95 -13.91 -15.14
N ARG A 52 10.84 -12.92 -15.28
CA ARG A 52 11.87 -12.86 -16.33
C ARG A 52 13.22 -13.13 -15.67
N LYS A 53 13.81 -14.28 -15.98
CA LYS A 53 15.07 -14.69 -15.35
C LYS A 53 16.26 -13.90 -15.92
N ARG A 54 17.20 -13.52 -15.05
CA ARG A 54 18.46 -12.83 -15.39
C ARG A 54 18.29 -11.69 -16.39
N HIS A 55 17.38 -10.76 -16.10
CA HIS A 55 16.97 -9.76 -17.06
C HIS A 55 18.04 -8.64 -17.17
N PRO A 56 18.49 -8.25 -18.38
CA PRO A 56 19.57 -7.25 -18.51
C PRO A 56 19.23 -5.89 -17.87
N LEU A 57 17.97 -5.43 -17.98
CA LEU A 57 17.53 -4.18 -17.33
C LEU A 57 17.40 -4.30 -15.80
N ALA A 58 17.48 -5.51 -15.26
CA ALA A 58 17.48 -5.79 -13.83
C ALA A 58 18.91 -6.05 -13.30
N GLY A 59 19.95 -5.68 -14.05
CA GLY A 59 21.33 -5.88 -13.63
C GLY A 59 21.78 -7.34 -13.57
N GLY A 60 21.04 -8.25 -14.21
CA GLY A 60 21.30 -9.69 -14.17
C GLY A 60 20.50 -10.45 -13.11
N ASP A 61 19.71 -9.75 -12.28
CA ASP A 61 18.75 -10.35 -11.36
C ASP A 61 17.45 -10.76 -12.07
N ASP A 62 16.58 -11.47 -11.33
CA ASP A 62 15.27 -11.86 -11.81
C ASP A 62 14.28 -10.70 -11.62
N ALA A 63 13.47 -10.44 -12.65
CA ALA A 63 12.42 -9.43 -12.63
C ALA A 63 11.04 -10.11 -12.59
N PHE A 64 10.37 -9.98 -11.45
CA PHE A 64 9.05 -10.54 -11.21
C PHE A 64 7.96 -9.49 -11.49
N TRP A 65 6.78 -9.95 -11.87
CA TRP A 65 5.60 -9.08 -11.95
C TRP A 65 4.36 -9.76 -11.37
N VAL A 66 3.50 -8.97 -10.73
CA VAL A 66 2.25 -9.48 -10.14
C VAL A 66 1.20 -9.73 -11.24
N THR A 67 0.59 -10.92 -11.21
CA THR A 67 -0.50 -11.30 -12.14
C THR A 67 -1.84 -10.75 -11.65
N GLU A 68 -2.88 -10.85 -12.49
CA GLU A 68 -4.25 -10.53 -12.03
C GLU A 68 -4.72 -11.43 -10.88
N ALA A 69 -4.26 -12.69 -10.83
CA ALA A 69 -4.53 -13.57 -9.70
C ALA A 69 -3.85 -13.04 -8.42
N GLY A 70 -2.60 -12.57 -8.51
CA GLY A 70 -1.91 -11.96 -7.38
C GLY A 70 -2.61 -10.68 -6.88
N LYS A 71 -3.11 -9.84 -7.79
CA LYS A 71 -3.91 -8.65 -7.42
C LYS A 71 -5.18 -9.01 -6.65
N ARG A 72 -5.88 -10.07 -7.06
CA ARG A 72 -7.06 -10.58 -6.33
C ARG A 72 -6.67 -11.12 -4.96
N ALA A 73 -5.62 -11.93 -4.90
CA ALA A 73 -5.11 -12.49 -3.65
C ALA A 73 -4.77 -11.40 -2.63
N VAL A 74 -4.19 -10.27 -3.05
CA VAL A 74 -3.92 -9.14 -2.16
C VAL A 74 -5.20 -8.55 -1.59
N ARG A 75 -6.27 -8.40 -2.38
CA ARG A 75 -7.55 -7.90 -1.88
C ARG A 75 -8.22 -8.86 -0.91
N GLU A 76 -8.09 -10.16 -1.16
CA GLU A 76 -8.69 -11.23 -0.35
C GLU A 76 -7.96 -11.44 0.98
N HIS A 77 -6.64 -11.30 0.98
CA HIS A 77 -5.79 -11.64 2.13
C HIS A 77 -5.26 -10.43 2.91
N SER A 78 -5.37 -9.20 2.38
CA SER A 78 -4.98 -8.01 3.14
C SER A 78 -5.88 -7.83 4.37
N PRO A 79 -5.31 -7.53 5.54
CA PRO A 79 -6.08 -7.31 6.75
C PRO A 79 -7.00 -6.10 6.60
N THR A 80 -8.13 -6.15 7.31
CA THR A 80 -9.01 -4.98 7.40
C THR A 80 -8.29 -3.87 8.16
N PRO A 81 -8.21 -2.65 7.60
CA PRO A 81 -7.57 -1.54 8.28
C PRO A 81 -8.24 -1.19 9.61
N PRO A 82 -7.47 -0.77 10.63
CA PRO A 82 -8.03 -0.38 11.90
C PRO A 82 -8.94 0.84 11.76
N LYS A 83 -10.03 0.85 12.55
CA LYS A 83 -10.90 2.02 12.64
C LYS A 83 -10.15 3.16 13.34
N LEU A 84 -10.00 4.28 12.64
CA LEU A 84 -9.33 5.45 13.20
C LEU A 84 -10.19 6.09 14.29
N THR A 85 -9.55 6.51 15.36
CA THR A 85 -10.17 7.40 16.33
C THR A 85 -10.48 8.75 15.70
N ARG A 86 -11.42 9.50 16.28
CA ARG A 86 -11.75 10.86 15.81
C ARG A 86 -10.52 11.78 15.80
N GLY A 87 -9.56 11.58 16.70
CA GLY A 87 -8.30 12.33 16.74
C GLY A 87 -7.39 12.00 15.56
N GLN A 88 -7.16 10.71 15.30
CA GLN A 88 -6.37 10.23 14.17
C GLN A 88 -6.98 10.65 12.82
N GLN A 89 -8.31 10.59 12.69
CA GLN A 89 -8.98 11.05 11.47
C GLN A 89 -8.70 12.54 11.22
N ARG A 90 -8.87 13.40 12.23
CA ARG A 90 -8.55 14.84 12.09
C ARG A 90 -7.10 15.09 11.71
N TYR A 91 -6.18 14.28 12.22
CA TYR A 91 -4.77 14.40 11.89
C TYR A 91 -4.49 14.02 10.43
N ARG A 92 -5.11 12.94 9.93
CA ARG A 92 -5.05 12.61 8.50
C ARG A 92 -5.68 13.69 7.64
N ASP A 93 -6.86 14.18 7.99
CA ASP A 93 -7.53 15.26 7.24
C ASP A 93 -6.69 16.56 7.22
N TRP A 94 -5.82 16.76 8.21
CA TRP A 94 -4.86 17.87 8.25
C TRP A 94 -3.68 17.62 7.31
N LEU A 95 -3.10 16.41 7.32
CA LEU A 95 -2.05 16.03 6.37
C LEU A 95 -2.54 16.14 4.92
N ASP A 96 -3.74 15.64 4.64
CA ASP A 96 -4.36 15.66 3.31
C ASP A 96 -4.76 17.07 2.85
N CYS A 97 -4.89 18.02 3.79
CA CYS A 97 -5.20 19.42 3.46
C CYS A 97 -4.03 20.13 2.75
N ASP A 98 -2.81 19.61 2.91
CA ASP A 98 -1.58 20.12 2.28
C ASP A 98 -1.46 21.66 2.34
N GLY A 99 -1.64 22.22 3.54
CA GLY A 99 -1.66 23.66 3.78
C GLY A 99 -0.58 24.11 4.76
N SER A 100 -0.31 25.42 4.80
CA SER A 100 0.68 26.02 5.71
C SER A 100 0.23 26.10 7.18
N MET A 101 -1.01 25.71 7.49
CA MET A 101 -1.54 25.72 8.86
C MET A 101 -0.92 24.62 9.71
N SER A 102 -0.60 24.93 10.96
CA SER A 102 -0.33 23.91 11.97
C SER A 102 -1.57 23.06 12.24
N PHE A 103 -1.36 21.86 12.81
CA PHE A 103 -2.46 20.96 13.18
C PHE A 103 -3.47 21.63 14.13
N ILE A 104 -3.00 22.44 15.09
CA ILE A 104 -3.89 23.13 16.06
C ILE A 104 -4.74 24.18 15.35
N GLU A 105 -4.17 24.95 14.42
CA GLU A 105 -4.91 25.96 13.63
C GLU A 105 -5.98 25.30 12.77
N TYR A 106 -5.63 24.20 12.09
CA TYR A 106 -6.58 23.41 11.32
C TYR A 106 -7.75 22.92 12.17
N VAL A 107 -7.47 22.36 13.35
CA VAL A 107 -8.53 21.88 14.26
C VAL A 107 -9.41 23.02 14.77
N LYS A 108 -8.83 24.19 15.10
CA LYS A 108 -9.60 25.39 15.49
C LYS A 108 -10.50 25.87 14.36
N LEU A 109 -9.99 25.94 13.12
CA LEU A 109 -10.74 26.31 11.93
C LEU A 109 -11.93 25.38 11.72
N LYS A 110 -11.71 24.05 11.68
CA LYS A 110 -12.78 23.06 11.51
C LYS A 110 -13.80 23.09 12.66
N SER A 111 -13.37 23.39 13.88
CA SER A 111 -14.26 23.55 15.04
C SER A 111 -15.17 24.78 14.89
N ALA A 112 -14.62 25.90 14.43
CA ALA A 112 -15.38 27.12 14.15
C ALA A 112 -16.40 26.91 13.02
N GLN A 113 -15.99 26.29 11.91
CA GLN A 113 -16.88 25.95 10.79
C GLN A 113 -18.09 25.10 11.22
N ARG A 114 -17.87 24.09 12.08
CA ARG A 114 -18.95 23.26 12.62
C ARG A 114 -19.93 24.04 13.49
N ARG A 115 -19.44 24.98 14.30
CA ARG A 115 -20.32 25.86 15.11
C ARG A 115 -21.18 26.76 14.23
N GLN A 116 -20.61 27.30 13.15
CA GLN A 116 -21.34 28.13 12.19
C GLN A 116 -22.41 27.32 11.43
N ALA A 117 -22.06 26.12 10.96
CA ALA A 117 -23.01 25.24 10.28
C ALA A 117 -24.13 24.73 11.20
N GLY A 118 -23.83 24.49 12.48
CA GLY A 118 -24.82 24.06 13.47
C GLY A 118 -25.68 25.19 14.05
N GLY A 119 -25.34 26.46 13.79
CA GLY A 119 -26.12 27.64 14.18
C GLY A 119 -26.99 28.20 13.05
N ALA A 120 -27.01 27.55 11.88
CA ALA A 120 -27.80 27.92 10.71
C ALA A 120 -29.12 27.12 10.60
N ALA A 121 -29.58 26.53 11.70
CA ALA A 121 -30.84 25.79 11.82
C ALA A 121 -31.79 26.51 12.78
#